data_AF-A0A7J4MQB7-F1
#
_entry.id   AF-A0A7J4MQB7-F1
#
_cell.length_a   1.000
_cell.length_b   1.000
_cell.length_c   1.000
_cell.angle_alpha   90.00
_cell.angle_beta   90.00
_cell.angle_gamma   90.00
#
_symmetry.space_group_name_H-M   'P 1'
#
loop_
_entity.id
_entity.type
_entity.pdbx_description
1 polymer ?
#
loop_
_entity_poly.entity_id
_entity_poly.type
_entity_poly.pdbx_seq_one_letter_code
_entity_poly.pdbx_strand_id
1 'polypeptide(L)'
;MEQFITIENLSTMAGLILVVVLLTQNFKGIIDTIFIKYFGKSLPTQYLVFVISQVLLFMSKHFLGTNIFSGQEIFINFINGCILSGVSMKSVETLMSKNNIDVNK
;
A
#
# COMPACT_ATOMS: atom_id res chain seq x y z
N MET A 1 25.77 -1.57 -1.80
CA MET A 1 25.26 -0.25 -1.35
C MET A 1 24.15 0.20 -2.31
N GLU A 2 23.15 -0.66 -2.55
CA GLU A 2 22.04 -0.44 -3.49
C GLU A 2 20.69 -0.60 -2.75
N GLN A 3 20.49 0.19 -1.69
CA GLN A 3 19.34 0.02 -0.79
C GLN A 3 18.25 1.08 -0.99
N PHE A 4 18.48 2.04 -1.89
CA PHE A 4 17.51 3.06 -2.26
C PHE A 4 17.13 2.93 -3.73
N ILE A 5 15.91 3.34 -4.04
CA ILE A 5 15.19 3.18 -5.30
C ILE A 5 16.06 3.66 -6.49
N THR A 6 16.58 2.73 -7.28
CA THR A 6 17.22 2.97 -8.58
C THR A 6 16.18 3.16 -9.70
N ILE A 7 16.59 3.68 -10.86
CA ILE A 7 15.69 3.94 -12.02
C ILE A 7 14.96 2.68 -12.50
N GLU A 8 15.59 1.50 -12.42
CA GLU A 8 14.94 0.22 -12.70
C GLU A 8 13.84 -0.11 -11.67
N ASN A 9 14.04 0.28 -10.41
CA ASN A 9 13.01 0.21 -9.36
C ASN A 9 11.88 1.22 -9.58
N LEU A 10 12.03 2.22 -10.45
CA LEU A 10 10.99 3.23 -10.69
C LEU A 10 9.79 2.62 -11.44
N SER A 11 10.05 1.76 -12.43
CA SER A 11 9.01 1.00 -13.15
C SER A 11 8.32 0.02 -12.21
N THR A 12 9.10 -0.72 -11.42
CA THR A 12 8.57 -1.61 -10.38
C THR A 12 7.76 -0.83 -9.33
N MET A 13 8.19 0.36 -8.93
CA MET A 13 7.43 1.24 -8.03
C MET A 13 6.12 1.71 -8.64
N ALA A 14 6.11 2.14 -9.90
CA ALA A 14 4.87 2.51 -10.58
C ALA A 14 3.90 1.33 -10.65
N GLY A 15 4.41 0.13 -10.93
CA GLY A 15 3.64 -1.11 -10.89
C GLY A 15 3.08 -1.42 -9.49
N LEU A 16 3.90 -1.32 -8.45
CA LEU A 16 3.47 -1.53 -7.06
C LEU A 16 2.42 -0.49 -6.64
N ILE A 17 2.61 0.79 -6.98
CA ILE A 17 1.63 1.84 -6.70
C ILE A 17 0.29 1.51 -7.36
N LEU A 18 0.31 1.12 -8.64
CA LEU A 18 -0.89 0.76 -9.39
C LEU A 18 -1.60 -0.45 -8.76
N VAL A 19 -0.85 -1.46 -8.35
CA VAL A 19 -1.41 -2.63 -7.63
C VAL A 19 -2.03 -2.21 -6.30
N VAL A 20 -1.34 -1.39 -5.49
CA VAL A 20 -1.88 -0.88 -4.22
C VAL A 20 -3.18 -0.10 -4.47
N VAL A 21 -3.22 0.75 -5.48
CA VAL A 21 -4.41 1.54 -5.84
C VAL A 21 -5.57 0.63 -6.25
N LEU A 22 -5.34 -0.35 -7.13
CA LEU A 22 -6.36 -1.28 -7.58
C LEU A 22 -6.90 -2.13 -6.43
N LEU A 23 -6.02 -2.65 -5.58
CA LEU A 23 -6.43 -3.41 -4.40
C LEU A 23 -7.23 -2.52 -3.44
N THR A 24 -6.78 -1.30 -3.19
CA THR A 24 -7.48 -0.34 -2.34
C THR A 24 -8.89 -0.08 -2.86
N GLN A 25 -9.06 0.18 -4.16
CA GLN A 25 -10.37 0.43 -4.75
C GLN A 25 -11.30 -0.79 -4.70
N ASN A 26 -10.80 -1.99 -4.98
CA ASN A 26 -11.61 -3.21 -4.98
C ASN A 26 -11.98 -3.66 -3.56
N PHE A 27 -11.06 -3.53 -2.60
CA PHE A 27 -11.26 -4.06 -1.25
C PHE A 27 -11.83 -3.04 -0.27
N LYS A 28 -11.74 -1.72 -0.50
CA LYS A 28 -12.26 -0.69 0.42
C LYS A 28 -13.74 -0.92 0.75
N GLY A 29 -14.59 -1.14 -0.26
CA GLY A 29 -16.02 -1.38 -0.02
C GLY A 29 -16.31 -2.63 0.81
N ILE A 30 -15.57 -3.71 0.58
CA ILE A 30 -15.69 -4.96 1.35
C ILE A 30 -15.22 -4.74 2.80
N ILE A 31 -14.05 -4.12 2.96
CA ILE A 31 -13.44 -3.87 4.27
C ILE A 31 -14.31 -2.91 5.08
N ASP A 32 -14.84 -1.85 4.48
CA ASP A 32 -15.76 -0.92 5.15
C ASP A 32 -17.05 -1.62 5.59
N THR A 33 -17.62 -2.48 4.75
CA THR A 33 -18.82 -3.23 5.12
C THR A 33 -18.57 -4.10 6.35
N ILE A 34 -17.41 -4.76 6.40
CA ILE A 34 -17.00 -5.57 7.56
C ILE A 34 -16.74 -4.68 8.78
N PHE A 35 -15.97 -3.60 8.62
CA PHE A 35 -15.61 -2.70 9.71
C PHE A 35 -16.82 -2.00 10.31
N ILE A 36 -17.76 -1.55 9.49
CA ILE A 36 -19.02 -0.97 9.95
C ILE A 36 -19.84 -2.04 10.68
N LYS A 37 -19.89 -3.28 10.19
CA LYS A 37 -20.63 -4.37 10.83
C LYS A 37 -20.10 -4.74 12.22
N TYR A 38 -18.78 -4.74 12.41
CA TYR A 38 -18.16 -5.16 13.68
C TYR A 38 -17.82 -4.00 14.64
N PHE A 39 -17.47 -2.83 14.10
CA PHE A 39 -16.97 -1.69 14.87
C PHE A 39 -17.83 -0.43 14.76
N GLY A 40 -18.90 -0.46 13.94
CA GLY A 40 -19.81 0.68 13.75
C GLY A 40 -19.16 1.90 13.07
N LYS A 41 -17.95 1.75 12.54
CA LYS A 41 -17.16 2.82 11.90
C LYS A 41 -16.48 2.29 10.65
N SER A 42 -16.37 3.14 9.64
CA SER A 42 -15.57 2.89 8.44
C SER A 42 -14.07 2.94 8.76
N LEU A 43 -13.28 2.14 8.04
CA LEU A 43 -11.83 2.15 8.20
C LEU A 43 -11.23 3.25 7.32
N PRO A 44 -10.45 4.20 7.88
CA PRO A 44 -9.85 5.25 7.06
C PRO A 44 -8.97 4.65 5.96
N THR A 45 -9.16 5.15 4.73
CA THR A 45 -8.47 4.66 3.52
C THR A 45 -6.96 4.64 3.68
N GLN A 46 -6.40 5.60 4.43
CA GLN A 46 -4.98 5.70 4.73
C GLN A 46 -4.41 4.42 5.39
N TYR A 47 -5.16 3.83 6.34
CA TYR A 47 -4.73 2.60 7.01
C TYR A 47 -4.79 1.40 6.05
N LEU A 48 -5.81 1.35 5.20
CA LEU A 48 -5.96 0.29 4.21
C LEU A 48 -4.83 0.31 3.19
N VAL A 49 -4.52 1.50 2.64
CA VAL A 49 -3.39 1.71 1.73
C VAL A 49 -2.08 1.33 2.40
N PHE A 50 -1.86 1.75 3.65
CA PHE A 50 -0.65 1.42 4.41
C PHE A 50 -0.47 -0.10 4.59
N VAL A 51 -1.50 -0.81 5.04
CA VAL A 51 -1.45 -2.26 5.24
C VAL A 51 -1.18 -2.99 3.93
N ILE A 52 -1.87 -2.60 2.84
CA ILE A 52 -1.65 -3.19 1.52
C ILE A 52 -0.22 -2.96 1.05
N SER A 53 0.32 -1.73 1.17
CA SER A 53 1.69 -1.41 0.79
C SER A 53 2.72 -2.25 1.56
N GLN A 54 2.54 -2.43 2.87
CA GLN A 54 3.43 -3.25 3.69
C GLN A 54 3.38 -4.73 3.29
N VAL A 55 2.18 -5.29 3.15
CA VAL A 55 1.99 -6.69 2.73
C VAL A 55 2.59 -6.93 1.35
N LEU A 56 2.39 -6.00 0.41
CA LEU A 56 2.90 -6.14 -0.96
C LEU A 56 4.42 -6.16 -1.00
N LEU A 57 5.10 -5.28 -0.26
CA LEU A 57 6.56 -5.27 -0.18
C LEU A 57 7.11 -6.50 0.55
N PHE A 58 6.44 -6.93 1.63
CA PHE A 58 6.83 -8.12 2.36
C PHE A 58 6.71 -9.38 1.48
N MET A 59 5.60 -9.52 0.76
CA MET A 59 5.38 -10.60 -0.21
C MET A 59 6.40 -10.55 -1.34
N SER A 60 6.66 -9.37 -1.91
CA SER A 60 7.65 -9.20 -2.97
C SER A 60 9.03 -9.73 -2.55
N LYS A 61 9.49 -9.40 -1.33
CA LYS A 61 10.74 -9.93 -0.79
C LYS A 61 10.71 -11.44 -0.51
N HIS A 62 9.60 -11.94 0.02
CA HIS A 62 9.45 -13.37 0.30
C HIS A 62 9.49 -14.22 -0.99
N PHE A 63 8.78 -13.80 -2.05
CA PHE A 63 8.77 -14.50 -3.34
C PHE A 63 10.10 -14.42 -4.09
N LEU A 64 10.89 -13.36 -3.87
CA LEU A 64 12.23 -13.19 -4.46
C LEU A 64 13.33 -13.98 -3.73
N GLY A 65 12.98 -14.80 -2.73
CA GLY A 65 13.88 -15.80 -2.15
C GLY A 65 14.89 -15.27 -1.15
N THR A 66 14.80 -14.01 -0.70
CA THR A 66 15.64 -13.49 0.39
C THR A 66 15.08 -13.96 1.73
N ASN A 67 15.30 -15.23 2.07
CA ASN A 67 14.77 -15.87 3.29
C ASN A 67 15.51 -15.46 4.60
N ILE A 68 16.40 -14.47 4.55
CA ILE A 68 17.14 -13.98 5.70
C ILE A 68 16.70 -12.55 5.98
N PHE A 69 15.60 -12.39 6.72
CA PHE A 69 15.20 -11.08 7.21
C PHE A 69 16.12 -10.67 8.37
N SER A 70 17.21 -9.99 8.05
CA SER A 70 17.93 -9.19 9.04
C SER A 70 16.96 -8.14 9.61
N GLY A 71 16.99 -7.87 10.92
CA GLY A 71 16.17 -6.83 11.54
C GLY A 71 16.34 -5.45 10.89
N GLN A 72 17.53 -5.18 10.34
CA GLN A 72 17.81 -3.97 9.57
C GLN A 72 17.06 -3.94 8.24
N GLU A 73 16.91 -5.08 7.57
CA GLU A 73 16.17 -5.17 6.31
C GLU A 73 14.67 -5.08 6.50
N ILE A 74 14.15 -5.60 7.62
CA ILE A 74 12.74 -5.41 8.01
C ILE A 74 12.47 -3.92 8.23
N PHE A 75 13.36 -3.22 8.93
CA PHE A 75 13.22 -1.79 9.18
C PHE A 75 13.27 -0.95 7.89
N ILE A 76 14.22 -1.25 6.98
CA ILE A 76 14.28 -0.60 5.67
C ILE A 76 13.01 -0.89 4.85
N ASN A 77 12.52 -2.13 4.89
CA ASN A 77 11.29 -2.51 4.19
C ASN A 77 10.07 -1.77 4.74
N PHE A 78 10.00 -1.60 6.07
CA PHE A 78 8.96 -0.84 6.74
C PHE A 78 8.96 0.62 6.28
N ILE A 79 10.15 1.27 6.23
CA ILE A 79 10.30 2.63 5.71
C ILE A 79 9.86 2.72 4.26
N ASN A 80 10.27 1.77 3.41
CA ASN A 80 9.86 1.73 2.01
C ASN A 80 8.33 1.59 1.88
N GLY A 81 7.69 0.82 2.75
CA GLY A 81 6.23 0.71 2.80
C GLY A 81 5.55 2.01 3.22
N CYS A 82 6.14 2.78 4.15
CA CYS A 82 5.65 4.12 4.49
C CYS A 82 5.70 5.05 3.27
N ILE A 83 6.83 5.08 2.55
CA ILE A 83 6.99 5.91 1.35
C ILE A 83 5.99 5.48 0.27
N LEU A 84 5.90 4.17 -0.01
CA LEU A 84 4.97 3.62 -0.99
C LEU A 84 3.52 3.98 -0.64
N SER A 85 3.14 3.84 0.62
CA SER A 85 1.79 4.18 1.08
C SER A 85 1.46 5.65 0.90
N GLY A 86 2.42 6.56 1.15
CA GLY A 86 2.22 7.99 0.97
C GLY A 86 2.01 8.37 -0.49
N VAL A 87 2.80 7.77 -1.40
CA VAL A 87 2.65 8.00 -2.84
C VAL A 87 1.34 7.39 -3.35
N SER A 88 1.04 6.15 -2.97
CA SER A 88 -0.21 5.47 -3.33
C SER A 88 -1.44 6.20 -2.80
N MET A 89 -1.40 6.76 -1.59
CA MET A 89 -2.52 7.51 -1.03
C MET A 89 -2.85 8.73 -1.89
N LYS A 90 -1.85 9.50 -2.32
CA LYS A 90 -2.08 10.63 -3.23
C LYS A 90 -2.69 10.18 -4.56
N SER A 91 -2.26 9.04 -5.10
CA SER A 91 -2.83 8.47 -6.32
C SER A 91 -4.29 8.02 -6.11
N VAL A 92 -4.59 7.39 -4.98
CA VAL A 92 -5.96 6.99 -4.60
C VAL A 92 -6.86 8.22 -4.44
N GLU A 93 -6.41 9.25 -3.72
CA GLU A 93 -7.12 10.53 -3.55
C GLU A 93 -7.43 11.18 -4.90
N THR A 94 -6.44 11.24 -5.79
CA THR A 94 -6.60 11.82 -7.13
C THR A 94 -7.65 11.07 -7.95
N LEU A 95 -7.65 9.72 -7.89
CA LEU A 95 -8.58 8.89 -8.64
C LEU A 95 -10.00 8.92 -8.05
N MET A 96 -10.13 8.90 -6.73
CA MET A 96 -11.43 9.00 -6.06
C MET A 96 -12.04 10.39 -6.26
N SER A 97 -11.25 11.46 -6.16
CA SER A 97 -11.68 12.82 -6.47
C SER A 97 -12.17 12.95 -7.92
N LYS A 98 -11.44 12.36 -8.88
CA LYS A 98 -11.82 12.37 -10.30
C LYS A 98 -13.11 11.59 -10.58
N ASN A 99 -13.43 10.59 -9.76
CA ASN A 99 -14.61 9.75 -9.89
C ASN A 99 -15.80 10.20 -9.00
N ASN A 100 -15.73 11.35 -8.33
CA ASN A 100 -16.73 11.82 -7.34
C ASN A 100 -17.00 10.81 -6.21
N ILE A 101 -15.98 10.04 -5.80
CA ILE A 101 -16.08 9.10 -4.68
C ILE A 101 -15.50 9.78 -3.44
N ASP A 102 -16.32 9.90 -2.39
CA ASP A 102 -15.98 10.60 -1.14
C ASP A 102 -14.81 9.89 -0.41
N VAL A 103 -13.67 10.55 -0.30
CA VAL A 103 -12.43 9.99 0.29
C VAL A 103 -12.46 9.98 1.83
N ASN A 104 -13.40 10.73 2.42
CA ASN A 104 -13.55 10.93 3.87
C ASN A 104 -14.64 10.07 4.52
N LYS A 105 -15.13 9.03 3.84
CA LYS A 105 -16.07 8.06 4.43
C LYS A 105 -15.39 6.81 4.97
#